data_AF-X6N1J2-F1
#
_entry.id   AF-X6N1J2-F1
#
_cell.length_a   1.000
_cell.length_b   1.000
_cell.length_c   1.000
_cell.angle_alpha   90.00
_cell.angle_beta   90.00
_cell.angle_gamma   90.00
#
_symmetry.space_group_name_H-M   'P 1'
#
loop_
_entity.id
_entity.type
_entity.pdbx_description
1 polymer ?
#
loop_
_entity_poly.entity_id
_entity_poly.type
_entity_poly.pdbx_seq_one_letter_code
_entity_poly.pdbx_strand_id
1 'polypeptide(L)'
;MTYNNNKIGKEDVYARGAEKALQGKQPKLNWIIMQALANAMERLWRNDILKQTYNLRGIEKYAIIENLDYFFDRIHQLFQPDYHPSVEDMIKVPIRTTGIVQAFYQVDREKDIFLHFFD
;
A
#
# COMPACT_ATOMS: atom_id res chain seq x y z
N MET A 1 19.80 23.40 33.60
CA MET A 1 18.76 22.47 33.16
C MET A 1 19.28 21.75 31.93
N THR A 2 19.72 20.50 32.11
CA THR A 2 20.42 19.70 31.12
C THR A 2 19.46 19.13 30.07
N TYR A 3 19.74 19.45 28.81
CA TYR A 3 19.12 18.87 27.61
C TYR A 3 19.32 17.35 27.62
N ASN A 4 18.22 16.58 27.62
CA ASN A 4 18.29 15.12 27.55
C ASN A 4 17.90 14.66 26.13
N ASN A 5 18.91 14.50 25.29
CA ASN A 5 18.82 13.90 23.95
C ASN A 5 18.72 12.38 24.08
N ASN A 6 17.55 11.86 24.44
CA ASN A 6 17.32 10.42 24.40
C ASN A 6 15.99 10.06 23.72
N LYS A 7 16.15 9.62 22.47
CA LYS A 7 15.40 8.51 21.85
C LYS A 7 13.87 8.58 22.00
N ILE A 8 13.20 9.38 21.18
CA ILE A 8 11.84 9.03 20.77
C ILE A 8 12.02 8.11 19.57
N GLY A 9 11.90 6.82 19.85
CA GLY A 9 12.01 5.77 18.84
C GLY A 9 11.03 6.03 17.71
N LYS A 10 11.51 5.83 16.48
CA LYS A 10 10.67 5.61 15.31
C LYS A 10 9.83 4.35 15.54
N GLU A 11 8.77 4.46 16.33
CA GLU A 11 7.74 3.44 16.36
C GLU A 11 6.77 3.73 15.23
N ASP A 12 7.21 3.42 14.00
CA ASP A 12 6.32 3.40 12.84
C ASP A 12 5.17 2.44 13.17
N VAL A 13 3.98 2.99 13.41
CA VAL A 13 2.77 2.23 13.76
C VAL A 13 2.50 1.11 12.74
N TYR A 14 2.95 1.29 11.50
CA TYR A 14 2.87 0.31 10.41
C TYR A 14 3.95 -0.78 10.44
N ALA A 15 5.13 -0.54 11.02
CA ALA A 15 6.21 -1.54 11.08
C ALA A 15 5.84 -2.74 11.95
N ARG A 16 5.16 -2.49 13.09
CA ARG A 16 4.72 -3.54 14.02
C ARG A 16 3.64 -4.46 13.46
N GLY A 17 2.81 -3.95 12.54
CA GLY A 17 1.77 -4.74 11.86
C GLY A 17 2.36 -5.73 10.86
N ALA A 18 3.34 -5.30 10.07
CA ALA A 18 4.05 -6.14 9.12
C ALA A 18 4.82 -7.28 9.83
N GLU A 19 5.54 -6.97 10.91
CA GLU A 19 6.26 -8.00 11.68
C GLU A 19 5.33 -9.09 12.22
N LYS A 20 4.15 -8.72 12.75
CA LYS A 20 3.14 -9.70 13.21
C LYS A 20 2.53 -10.52 12.07
N ALA A 21 2.29 -9.93 10.90
CA ALA A 21 1.81 -10.65 9.72
C ALA A 21 2.84 -11.67 9.20
N LEU A 22 4.13 -11.39 9.39
CA LEU A 22 5.24 -12.28 8.99
C LEU A 22 5.56 -13.37 10.03
N GLN A 23 5.06 -13.27 11.26
CA GLN A 23 5.25 -14.28 12.32
C GLN A 23 4.48 -15.59 12.06
N GLY A 24 3.50 -15.58 11.15
CA GLY A 24 2.82 -16.80 10.68
C GLY A 24 3.66 -17.56 9.66
N LYS A 25 3.55 -18.90 9.64
CA LYS A 25 4.10 -19.72 8.56
C LYS A 25 3.43 -19.30 7.25
N GLN A 26 4.13 -18.49 6.45
CA GLN A 26 3.63 -18.04 5.16
C GLN A 26 3.22 -19.28 4.34
N PRO A 27 2.02 -19.27 3.74
CA PRO A 27 1.59 -20.41 2.93
C PRO A 27 2.60 -20.62 1.81
N LYS A 28 2.97 -21.87 1.56
CA LYS A 28 3.82 -22.21 0.42
C LYS A 28 3.01 -21.92 -0.84
N LEU A 29 3.31 -20.79 -1.49
CA LEU A 29 2.65 -20.41 -2.73
C LEU A 29 3.00 -21.41 -3.83
N ASN A 30 1.97 -21.82 -4.59
CA ASN A 30 2.18 -22.55 -5.83
C ASN A 30 2.27 -21.52 -6.96
N TRP A 31 3.49 -21.29 -7.46
CA TRP A 31 3.76 -20.28 -8.49
C TRP A 31 3.07 -20.57 -9.82
N ILE A 32 2.78 -21.84 -10.14
CA ILE A 32 2.00 -22.19 -11.33
C ILE A 32 0.57 -21.63 -11.20
N ILE A 33 -0.04 -21.80 -10.02
CA ILE A 33 -1.38 -21.28 -9.74
C ILE A 33 -1.37 -19.75 -9.71
N MET A 34 -0.35 -19.13 -9.10
CA MET A 34 -0.22 -17.68 -9.05
C MET A 34 -0.11 -17.07 -10.45
N GLN A 35 0.70 -17.65 -11.33
CA GLN A 35 0.83 -17.21 -12.72
C GLN A 35 -0.46 -17.43 -13.52
N ALA A 36 -1.15 -18.55 -13.32
CA ALA A 36 -2.47 -18.77 -13.93
C ALA A 36 -3.50 -17.73 -13.48
N LEU A 37 -3.48 -17.33 -12.20
CA LEU A 37 -4.34 -16.29 -11.66
C LEU A 37 -4.03 -14.91 -12.27
N ALA A 38 -2.75 -14.54 -12.39
CA ALA A 38 -2.33 -13.31 -13.04
C ALA A 38 -2.86 -13.21 -14.49
N ASN A 39 -2.73 -14.29 -15.26
CA ASN A 39 -3.26 -14.38 -16.63
C ASN A 39 -4.79 -14.25 -16.67
N ALA A 40 -5.49 -14.89 -15.74
CA ALA A 40 -6.95 -14.81 -15.67
C ALA A 40 -7.41 -13.38 -15.35
N MET A 41 -6.76 -12.73 -14.39
CA MET A 41 -7.05 -11.35 -14.00
C MET A 41 -6.71 -10.35 -15.11
N GLU A 42 -5.59 -10.52 -15.82
CA GLU A 42 -5.25 -9.69 -16.98
C GLU A 42 -6.31 -9.82 -18.08
N ARG A 43 -6.75 -11.04 -18.38
CA ARG A 43 -7.80 -11.28 -19.38
C ARG A 43 -9.12 -10.60 -19.01
N LEU A 44 -9.48 -10.61 -17.73
CA LEU A 44 -10.65 -9.88 -17.23
C LEU A 44 -10.44 -8.37 -17.34
N TRP A 45 -9.26 -7.86 -16.96
CA TRP A 45 -8.93 -6.44 -17.03
C TRP A 45 -9.01 -5.88 -18.46
N ARG A 46 -8.59 -6.69 -19.43
CA ARG A 46 -8.64 -6.33 -20.85
C ARG A 46 -10.05 -6.34 -21.45
N ASN A 47 -11.03 -6.95 -20.78
CA ASN A 47 -12.39 -7.08 -21.26
C ASN A 47 -13.09 -5.71 -21.34
N ASP A 48 -13.76 -5.43 -22.45
CA ASP A 48 -14.41 -4.14 -22.70
C ASP A 48 -15.54 -3.83 -21.72
N ILE A 49 -16.31 -4.84 -21.30
CA ILE A 49 -17.39 -4.69 -20.32
C ILE A 49 -16.81 -4.27 -18.97
N LEU A 50 -15.67 -4.86 -18.60
CA LEU A 50 -14.99 -4.51 -17.35
C LEU A 50 -14.42 -3.10 -17.41
N LYS A 51 -13.80 -2.71 -18.52
CA LYS A 51 -13.32 -1.32 -18.73
C LYS A 51 -14.44 -0.30 -18.67
N GLN A 52 -15.58 -0.58 -19.33
CA GLN A 52 -16.77 0.27 -19.25
C GLN A 52 -17.26 0.40 -17.80
N THR A 53 -17.31 -0.70 -17.07
CA THR A 53 -17.68 -0.71 -15.65
C THR A 53 -16.68 0.07 -14.79
N TYR A 54 -15.38 -0.07 -15.06
CA TYR A 54 -14.32 0.68 -14.37
C TYR A 54 -14.38 2.18 -14.65
N ASN A 55 -14.87 2.58 -15.82
CA ASN A 55 -15.12 4.00 -16.12
C ASN A 55 -16.31 4.59 -15.33
N LEU A 56 -17.14 3.73 -14.71
CA LEU A 56 -18.20 4.14 -13.78
C LEU A 56 -17.70 4.25 -12.33
N ARG A 57 -16.39 4.08 -12.08
CA ARG A 57 -15.80 4.32 -10.75
C ARG A 57 -16.04 5.78 -10.32
N GLY A 58 -16.21 6.01 -9.01
CA GLY A 58 -16.53 7.32 -8.45
C GLY A 58 -18.03 7.68 -8.50
N ILE A 59 -18.87 6.87 -9.15
CA ILE A 59 -20.34 7.00 -9.05
C ILE A 59 -20.80 6.31 -7.77
N GLU A 60 -21.76 6.92 -7.05
CA GLU A 60 -22.30 6.43 -5.76
C GLU A 60 -22.75 4.96 -5.78
N LYS A 61 -23.10 4.44 -6.95
CA LYS A 61 -23.60 3.07 -7.13
C LYS A 61 -22.53 1.99 -6.93
N TYR A 62 -21.24 2.30 -7.15
CA TYR A 62 -20.19 1.28 -7.19
C TYR A 62 -19.00 1.64 -6.30
N ALA A 63 -18.68 0.74 -5.37
CA ALA A 63 -17.48 0.82 -4.54
C ALA A 63 -16.26 0.23 -5.27
N ILE A 64 -15.86 0.85 -6.38
CA ILE A 64 -14.68 0.46 -7.15
C ILE A 64 -13.47 1.25 -6.64
N ILE A 65 -12.37 0.55 -6.37
CA ILE A 65 -11.10 1.18 -5.99
C ILE A 65 -10.57 2.00 -7.18
N GLU A 66 -10.22 3.26 -6.94
CA GLU A 66 -9.98 4.24 -8.01
C GLU A 66 -8.69 4.03 -8.81
N ASN A 67 -7.71 3.38 -8.20
CA ASN A 67 -6.36 3.21 -8.73
C ASN A 67 -6.03 1.75 -9.07
N LEU A 68 -7.04 0.95 -9.42
CA LEU A 68 -6.83 -0.44 -9.82
C LEU A 68 -5.96 -0.55 -11.07
N ASP A 69 -6.08 0.38 -12.00
CA ASP A 69 -5.25 0.49 -13.20
C ASP A 69 -3.75 0.41 -12.90
N TYR A 70 -3.27 1.15 -11.90
CA TYR A 70 -1.86 1.15 -11.49
C TYR A 70 -1.30 -0.24 -11.16
N PHE A 71 -2.14 -1.12 -10.57
CA PHE A 71 -1.76 -2.47 -10.19
C PHE A 71 -2.05 -3.48 -11.32
N PHE A 72 -3.22 -3.39 -11.94
CA PHE A 72 -3.69 -4.35 -12.94
C PHE A 72 -2.94 -4.23 -14.28
N ASP A 73 -2.44 -3.04 -14.62
CA ASP A 73 -1.56 -2.85 -15.78
C ASP A 73 -0.18 -3.51 -15.58
N ARG A 74 0.20 -3.77 -14.33
CA ARG A 74 1.48 -4.41 -13.95
C ARG A 74 1.30 -5.77 -13.28
N ILE A 75 0.17 -6.43 -13.54
CA ILE A 75 -0.23 -7.64 -12.81
C ILE A 75 0.82 -8.75 -12.87
N HIS A 76 1.47 -8.94 -14.01
CA HIS A 76 2.52 -9.96 -14.14
C HIS A 76 3.75 -9.68 -13.29
N GLN A 77 4.05 -8.40 -13.01
CA GLN A 77 5.14 -8.00 -12.12
C GLN A 77 4.78 -8.30 -10.66
N LEU A 78 3.53 -8.02 -10.26
CA LEU A 78 3.04 -8.28 -8.90
C LEU A 78 3.06 -9.76 -8.53
N PHE A 79 2.89 -10.64 -9.51
CA PHE A 79 2.85 -12.09 -9.33
C PHE A 79 4.21 -12.77 -9.54
N GLN A 80 5.31 -12.02 -9.59
CA GLN A 80 6.66 -12.59 -9.61
C GLN A 80 7.10 -13.05 -8.20
N PRO A 81 7.88 -14.14 -8.10
CA PRO A 81 8.37 -14.65 -6.82
C PRO A 81 9.33 -13.72 -6.10
N ASP A 82 9.99 -12.84 -6.84
CA ASP A 82 10.95 -11.84 -6.38
C ASP A 82 10.37 -10.43 -6.37
N TYR A 83 9.05 -10.28 -6.48
CA TYR A 83 8.40 -8.98 -6.40
C TYR A 83 8.63 -8.34 -5.02
N HIS A 84 9.14 -7.12 -5.03
CA HIS A 84 9.28 -6.26 -3.84
C HIS A 84 8.54 -4.95 -4.10
N PRO A 85 7.61 -4.53 -3.22
CA PRO A 85 6.87 -3.29 -3.40
C PRO A 85 7.81 -2.08 -3.47
N SER A 86 7.58 -1.21 -4.45
CA SER A 86 8.22 0.09 -4.51
C SER A 86 7.59 1.07 -3.52
N VAL A 87 8.26 2.21 -3.29
CA VAL A 87 7.70 3.31 -2.50
C VAL A 87 6.36 3.78 -3.10
N GLU A 88 6.25 3.83 -4.43
CA GLU A 88 5.02 4.20 -5.13
C GLU A 88 3.89 3.19 -4.88
N ASP A 89 4.21 1.88 -4.87
CA ASP A 89 3.23 0.84 -4.53
C ASP A 89 2.71 1.00 -3.11
N MET A 90 3.61 1.33 -2.18
CA MET A 90 3.27 1.57 -0.78
C MET A 90 2.41 2.82 -0.58
N ILE A 91 2.60 3.86 -1.39
CA ILE A 91 1.77 5.07 -1.36
C ILE A 91 0.39 4.80 -1.98
N LYS A 92 0.32 4.00 -3.04
CA LYS A 92 -0.92 3.75 -3.77
C LYS A 92 -1.79 2.65 -3.16
N VAL A 93 -1.25 1.75 -2.36
CA VAL A 93 -2.08 0.69 -1.77
C VAL A 93 -3.12 1.31 -0.81
N PRO A 94 -4.43 1.05 -1.02
CA PRO A 94 -5.46 1.59 -0.13
C PRO A 94 -5.44 0.83 1.20
N ILE A 95 -4.79 1.39 2.21
CA ILE A 95 -4.80 0.88 3.58
C ILE A 95 -5.83 1.68 4.37
N ARG A 96 -6.80 0.98 4.96
CA ARG A 96 -7.73 1.60 5.91
C ARG A 96 -6.99 1.83 7.22
N THR A 97 -6.82 3.10 7.59
CA THR A 97 -6.31 3.46 8.91
C THR A 97 -7.41 3.24 9.94
N THR A 98 -7.09 2.49 10.99
CA THR A 98 -7.99 2.26 12.12
C THR A 98 -7.32 2.86 13.36
N GLY A 99 -7.85 3.99 13.83
CA GLY A 99 -7.28 4.73 14.95
C GLY A 99 -6.45 5.94 14.51
N ILE A 100 -5.78 6.57 15.49
CA ILE A 100 -5.03 7.82 15.29
C ILE A 100 -3.63 7.49 14.80
N VAL A 101 -3.25 8.07 13.66
CA VAL A 101 -1.88 8.01 13.14
C VAL A 101 -1.28 9.41 13.19
N GLN A 102 -0.07 9.54 13.76
CA GLN A 102 0.63 10.80 13.93
C GLN A 102 1.97 10.77 13.21
N ALA A 103 2.33 11.88 12.57
CA ALA A 103 3.65 12.06 11.97
C ALA A 103 4.23 13.44 12.31
N PHE A 104 5.52 13.46 12.66
CA PHE A 104 6.25 14.68 13.02
C PHE A 104 7.36 14.93 12.01
N TYR A 105 7.41 16.13 11.46
CA TYR A 105 8.46 16.55 10.52
C TYR A 105 9.07 17.87 10.98
N GLN A 106 10.40 17.95 10.96
CA GLN A 106 11.13 19.20 11.15
C GLN A 106 11.44 19.81 9.78
N VAL A 107 11.21 21.10 9.61
CA VAL A 107 11.49 21.78 8.34
C VAL A 107 12.99 22.09 8.24
N ASP A 108 13.68 21.52 7.25
CA ASP A 108 15.13 21.66 7.12
C ASP A 108 15.62 23.12 6.97
N ARG A 109 14.82 23.97 6.32
CA ARG A 109 15.17 25.37 6.04
C ARG A 109 15.00 26.31 7.24
N GLU A 110 14.17 25.94 8.22
CA GLU A 110 13.89 26.71 9.43
C GLU A 110 13.79 25.77 10.62
N LYS A 111 14.88 25.69 11.42
CA LYS A 111 15.04 24.70 12.50
C LYS A 111 13.98 24.79 13.61
N ASP A 112 13.25 25.91 13.68
CA ASP A 112 12.25 26.18 14.70
C ASP A 112 10.81 25.82 14.28
N ILE A 113 10.61 25.29 13.07
CA ILE A 113 9.29 24.84 12.60
C ILE A 113 9.16 23.32 12.66
N PHE A 114 8.15 22.87 13.39
CA PHE A 114 7.72 21.49 13.49
C PHE A 114 6.30 21.33 12.95
N LEU A 115 6.12 20.37 12.05
CA LEU A 115 4.82 20.00 11.51
C LEU A 115 4.34 18.72 12.19
N HIS A 116 3.12 18.77 12.73
CA HIS A 116 2.46 17.63 13.35
C HIS A 116 1.22 17.28 12.52
N PHE A 117 1.27 16.14 11.85
CA PHE A 117 0.19 15.63 11.01
C PHE A 117 -0.62 14.59 11.79
N PHE A 118 -1.94 14.61 11.56
CA PHE A 118 -2.89 13.63 12.05
C PHE A 118 -3.68 13.11 10.84
N ASP A 119 -3.80 11.79 10.75
CA ASP A 119 -4.77 11.10 9.88
C ASP A 119 -5.98 10.67 10.73
#